data_AF-A0A8S9WIQ6-F1
#
_entry.id   AF-A0A8S9WIQ6-F1
#
_cell.length_a   1.000
_cell.length_b   1.000
_cell.length_c   1.000
_cell.angle_alpha   90.00
_cell.angle_beta   90.00
_cell.angle_gamma   90.00
#
_symmetry.space_group_name_H-M   'P 1'
#
loop_
_entity.id
_entity.type
_entity.pdbx_description
1 polymer ?
#
loop_
_entity_poly.entity_id
_entity_poly.type
_entity_poly.pdbx_seq_one_letter_code
_entity_poly.pdbx_strand_id
1 'polypeptide(L)'
;VCWSSFGQDGDGDGIFGQIYNNDGTNRGEEFQINTSINNFQNNPAVSGLSDGGFVVSWHSQNQDGGHKGIYGQLFESDGTNRGEEFQINTYTNDDQAYPSVYGLTGGGFVCCWTSLEQDGSSHGVYGQMYDNLGKKRGSEFQINTYTYNSQFGSNICGQKKRWICGLLVKFWTRWEPERYLCPIV
;
A
#
# COMPACT_ATOMS: atom_id res chain seq x y z
N VAL A 1 -7.54 9.31 -5.75
CA VAL A 1 -6.60 9.83 -4.72
C VAL A 1 -7.15 9.44 -3.36
N CYS A 2 -6.31 9.18 -2.35
CA CYS A 2 -6.73 8.86 -0.99
C CYS A 2 -5.92 9.66 0.04
N TRP A 3 -6.53 9.97 1.19
CA TRP A 3 -5.92 10.70 2.31
C TRP A 3 -6.55 10.29 3.64
N SER A 4 -5.91 10.66 4.75
CA SER A 4 -6.50 10.58 6.09
C SER A 4 -7.11 11.93 6.49
N SER A 5 -8.24 11.91 7.19
CA SER A 5 -8.97 13.11 7.61
C SER A 5 -9.47 12.99 9.04
N PHE A 6 -9.21 14.01 9.87
CA PHE A 6 -9.54 13.99 11.29
C PHE A 6 -11.01 14.34 11.55
N GLY A 7 -11.73 13.45 12.23
CA GLY A 7 -13.08 13.63 12.77
C GLY A 7 -14.19 13.64 11.72
N GLN A 8 -13.88 13.34 10.46
CA GLN A 8 -14.85 13.37 9.37
C GLN A 8 -15.80 12.16 9.38
N ASP A 9 -15.33 11.02 9.87
CA ASP A 9 -16.12 9.80 10.10
C ASP A 9 -16.67 9.69 11.53
N GLY A 10 -16.44 10.70 12.36
CA GLY A 10 -17.00 10.82 13.71
C GLY A 10 -16.07 10.39 14.85
N ASP A 11 -14.88 9.87 14.56
CA ASP A 11 -13.84 9.55 15.54
C ASP A 11 -12.45 9.61 14.89
N GLY A 12 -11.41 9.92 15.69
CA GLY A 12 -10.00 9.96 15.26
C GLY A 12 -9.74 10.43 13.82
N ASP A 13 -8.94 9.68 13.06
CA ASP A 13 -8.71 9.90 11.63
C ASP A 13 -9.37 8.79 10.82
N GLY A 14 -10.12 9.13 9.78
CA GLY A 14 -10.65 8.19 8.79
C GLY A 14 -9.90 8.22 7.46
N ILE A 15 -10.13 7.24 6.58
CA ILE A 15 -9.57 7.17 5.23
C ILE A 15 -10.62 7.60 4.21
N PHE A 16 -10.28 8.60 3.40
CA PHE A 16 -11.17 9.18 2.41
C PHE A 16 -10.57 9.16 1.01
N GLY A 17 -11.43 9.21 0.01
CA GLY A 17 -11.05 9.15 -1.39
C GLY A 17 -11.88 10.05 -2.30
N GLN A 18 -11.27 10.42 -3.42
CA GLN A 18 -11.90 11.09 -4.55
C GLN A 18 -11.40 10.47 -5.85
N ILE A 19 -12.34 10.19 -6.75
CA ILE A 19 -12.04 9.76 -8.12
C ILE A 19 -12.04 10.99 -9.03
N TYR A 20 -11.09 11.03 -9.95
CA TYR A 20 -10.96 12.12 -10.92
C TYR A 20 -11.06 11.56 -12.33
N ASN A 21 -11.65 12.35 -13.23
CA ASN A 21 -11.55 12.15 -14.67
C ASN A 21 -10.12 12.47 -15.15
N ASN A 22 -9.81 12.05 -16.37
CA ASN A 22 -8.48 12.28 -16.95
C ASN A 22 -8.16 13.77 -17.18
N ASP A 23 -9.17 14.64 -17.21
CA ASP A 23 -9.04 16.09 -17.28
C ASP A 23 -8.84 16.76 -15.89
N GLY A 24 -8.80 15.96 -14.82
CA GLY A 24 -8.64 16.43 -13.44
C GLY A 24 -9.94 16.89 -12.77
N THR A 25 -11.09 16.79 -13.45
CA THR A 25 -12.39 17.08 -12.81
C THR A 25 -12.84 15.96 -11.89
N ASN A 26 -13.63 16.27 -10.87
CA ASN A 26 -14.18 15.27 -9.96
C ASN A 26 -15.11 14.32 -10.72
N ARG A 27 -14.90 13.01 -10.55
CA ARG A 27 -15.81 11.96 -10.98
C ARG A 27 -16.52 11.41 -9.74
N GLY A 28 -17.73 11.93 -9.48
CA GLY A 28 -18.46 11.63 -8.24
C GLY A 28 -18.02 12.50 -7.06
N GLU A 29 -18.60 12.24 -5.91
CA GLU A 29 -18.29 12.93 -4.66
C GLU A 29 -17.16 12.22 -3.90
N GLU A 30 -16.66 12.91 -2.87
CA GLU A 30 -15.76 12.32 -1.90
C GLU A 30 -16.49 11.19 -1.16
N PHE A 31 -15.77 10.13 -0.85
CA PHE A 31 -16.32 8.97 -0.15
C PHE A 31 -15.35 8.44 0.89
N GLN A 32 -15.90 7.85 1.95
CA GLN A 32 -15.13 7.17 2.99
C GLN A 32 -14.75 5.77 2.50
N ILE A 33 -13.49 5.39 2.73
CA ILE A 33 -12.89 4.11 2.30
C ILE A 33 -12.91 3.07 3.43
N ASN A 34 -12.61 3.47 4.67
CA ASN A 34 -12.68 2.61 5.84
C ASN A 34 -14.13 2.39 6.28
N THR A 35 -14.43 1.19 6.75
CA THR A 35 -15.68 0.83 7.44
C THR A 35 -15.49 0.92 8.96
N SER A 36 -14.31 0.57 9.46
CA SER A 36 -13.98 0.72 10.88
C SER A 36 -13.63 2.17 11.21
N ILE A 37 -14.37 2.76 12.13
CA ILE A 37 -14.25 4.18 12.51
C ILE A 37 -13.60 4.42 13.88
N ASN A 38 -13.43 3.38 14.70
CA ASN A 38 -12.90 3.58 16.04
C ASN A 38 -11.38 3.88 15.98
N ASN A 39 -10.92 4.83 16.78
CA ASN A 39 -9.53 5.28 16.87
C ASN A 39 -9.03 5.91 15.55
N PHE A 40 -7.78 5.61 15.16
CA PHE A 40 -7.10 6.25 14.05
C PHE A 40 -6.84 5.26 12.92
N GLN A 41 -7.27 5.63 11.72
CA GLN A 41 -6.90 5.02 10.45
C GLN A 41 -6.01 5.99 9.65
N ASN A 42 -4.79 5.57 9.33
CA ASN A 42 -3.78 6.46 8.75
C ASN A 42 -2.93 5.81 7.65
N ASN A 43 -2.18 6.67 6.95
CA ASN A 43 -1.24 6.33 5.88
C ASN A 43 -1.85 5.46 4.77
N PRO A 44 -2.90 5.94 4.08
CA PRO A 44 -3.48 5.21 2.98
C PRO A 44 -2.54 5.19 1.77
N ALA A 45 -2.53 4.06 1.08
CA ALA A 45 -1.88 3.85 -0.20
C ALA A 45 -2.88 3.23 -1.18
N VAL A 46 -2.85 3.64 -2.44
CA VAL A 46 -3.79 3.18 -3.48
C VAL A 46 -3.05 2.66 -4.70
N SER A 47 -3.56 1.59 -5.31
CA SER A 47 -3.06 1.07 -6.58
C SER A 47 -4.19 0.57 -7.48
N GLY A 48 -4.07 0.84 -8.78
CA GLY A 48 -4.97 0.29 -9.79
C GLY A 48 -4.69 -1.19 -10.03
N LEU A 49 -5.73 -1.96 -10.30
CA LEU A 49 -5.66 -3.39 -10.59
C LEU A 49 -5.77 -3.66 -12.09
N SER A 50 -5.28 -4.82 -12.50
CA SER A 50 -5.28 -5.27 -13.90
C SER A 50 -6.67 -5.39 -14.53
N ASP A 51 -7.72 -5.52 -13.72
CA ASP A 51 -9.12 -5.66 -14.15
C ASP A 51 -9.89 -4.33 -14.19
N GLY A 52 -9.20 -3.21 -13.93
CA GLY A 52 -9.78 -1.86 -13.94
C GLY A 52 -10.31 -1.38 -12.59
N GLY A 53 -10.36 -2.26 -11.58
CA GLY A 53 -10.62 -1.85 -10.19
C GLY A 53 -9.39 -1.20 -9.55
N PHE A 54 -9.49 -0.92 -8.26
CA PHE A 54 -8.35 -0.47 -7.45
C PHE A 54 -8.43 -1.04 -6.03
N VAL A 55 -7.29 -1.02 -5.34
CA VAL A 55 -7.17 -1.41 -3.94
C VAL A 55 -6.62 -0.22 -3.15
N VAL A 56 -7.15 -0.01 -1.95
CA VAL A 56 -6.59 0.92 -0.97
C VAL A 56 -6.17 0.13 0.25
N SER A 57 -5.00 0.45 0.80
CA SER A 57 -4.47 -0.12 2.03
C SER A 57 -4.10 0.97 3.02
N TRP A 58 -4.33 0.78 4.31
CA TRP A 58 -3.99 1.71 5.39
C TRP A 58 -3.64 0.93 6.66
N HIS A 59 -3.15 1.60 7.70
CA HIS A 59 -3.06 0.99 9.01
C HIS A 59 -4.18 1.51 9.92
N SER A 60 -4.68 0.65 10.80
CA SER A 60 -5.80 0.92 11.70
C SER A 60 -5.42 0.59 13.14
N GLN A 61 -5.72 1.48 14.06
CA GLN A 61 -5.37 1.32 15.47
C GLN A 61 -6.39 0.47 16.24
N ASN A 62 -5.90 -0.54 16.95
CA ASN A 62 -6.65 -1.45 17.83
C ASN A 62 -7.81 -2.23 17.19
N GLN A 63 -7.86 -2.30 15.86
CA GLN A 63 -8.98 -2.98 15.17
C GLN A 63 -8.87 -4.52 15.24
N ASP A 64 -7.66 -5.08 15.29
CA ASP A 64 -7.41 -6.52 15.45
C ASP A 64 -7.18 -6.95 16.91
N GLY A 65 -7.37 -6.02 17.87
CA GLY A 65 -7.02 -6.23 19.27
C GLY A 65 -5.52 -6.11 19.58
N GLY A 66 -4.67 -5.87 18.57
CA GLY A 66 -3.27 -5.45 18.70
C GLY A 66 -3.14 -3.92 18.79
N HIS A 67 -1.95 -3.37 18.53
CA HIS A 67 -1.76 -1.91 18.48
C HIS A 67 -2.16 -1.34 17.11
N LYS A 68 -1.51 -1.74 16.02
CA LYS A 68 -1.87 -1.33 14.66
C LYS A 68 -1.85 -2.52 13.73
N GLY A 69 -2.92 -2.70 12.96
CA GLY A 69 -3.01 -3.69 11.89
C GLY A 69 -3.03 -3.02 10.51
N ILE A 70 -2.69 -3.78 9.46
CA ILE A 70 -2.83 -3.34 8.07
C ILE A 70 -4.16 -3.83 7.52
N TYR A 71 -4.92 -2.92 6.93
CA TYR A 71 -6.22 -3.19 6.36
C TYR A 71 -6.27 -2.74 4.90
N GLY A 72 -7.22 -3.30 4.16
CA GLY A 72 -7.49 -2.87 2.81
C GLY A 72 -8.95 -3.03 2.41
N GLN A 73 -9.31 -2.34 1.34
CA GLN A 73 -10.60 -2.43 0.66
C GLN A 73 -10.37 -2.43 -0.85
N LEU A 74 -11.13 -3.29 -1.54
CA LEU A 74 -11.18 -3.38 -2.98
C LEU A 74 -12.35 -2.59 -3.52
N PHE A 75 -12.15 -1.98 -4.67
CA PHE A 75 -13.15 -1.16 -5.33
C PHE A 75 -13.22 -1.49 -6.82
N GLU A 76 -14.41 -1.37 -7.38
CA GLU A 76 -14.61 -1.26 -8.82
C GLU A 76 -14.09 0.10 -9.33
N SER A 77 -14.00 0.23 -10.65
CA SER A 77 -13.48 1.46 -11.31
C SER A 77 -14.27 2.75 -11.02
N ASP A 78 -15.49 2.62 -10.50
CA ASP A 78 -16.38 3.72 -10.14
C ASP A 78 -16.40 4.02 -8.63
N GLY A 79 -15.61 3.29 -7.83
CA GLY A 79 -15.55 3.45 -6.38
C GLY A 79 -16.61 2.65 -5.62
N THR A 80 -17.37 1.78 -6.28
CA THR A 80 -18.23 0.82 -5.56
C THR A 80 -17.38 -0.24 -4.85
N ASN A 81 -17.74 -0.59 -3.61
CA ASN A 81 -17.03 -1.60 -2.83
C ASN A 81 -17.09 -2.96 -3.52
N ARG A 82 -15.93 -3.58 -3.72
CA ARG A 82 -15.80 -4.96 -4.18
C ARG A 82 -15.50 -5.84 -2.97
N GLY A 83 -16.55 -6.13 -2.20
CA GLY A 83 -16.46 -6.87 -0.95
C GLY A 83 -16.28 -5.95 0.26
N GLU A 84 -15.95 -6.57 1.39
CA GLU A 84 -15.79 -5.88 2.67
C GLU A 84 -14.33 -5.49 2.90
N GLU A 85 -14.13 -4.52 3.80
CA GLU A 85 -12.82 -4.26 4.39
C GLU A 85 -12.22 -5.54 4.97
N PHE A 86 -10.93 -5.78 4.75
CA PHE A 86 -10.25 -6.98 5.19
C PHE A 86 -8.87 -6.70 5.77
N GLN A 87 -8.48 -7.52 6.73
CA GLN A 87 -7.14 -7.45 7.32
C GLN A 87 -6.09 -8.08 6.39
N ILE A 88 -5.02 -7.33 6.17
CA ILE A 88 -3.92 -7.73 5.30
C ILE A 88 -2.88 -8.56 6.06
N ASN A 89 -2.39 -8.03 7.19
CA ASN A 89 -1.44 -8.74 8.04
C ASN A 89 -2.08 -9.98 8.69
N THR A 90 -1.24 -10.94 9.05
CA THR A 90 -1.62 -12.12 9.83
C THR A 90 -1.03 -12.08 11.24
N TYR A 91 0.14 -11.46 11.38
CA TYR A 91 0.75 -11.18 12.69
C TYR A 91 0.15 -9.91 13.28
N THR A 92 -0.36 -9.99 14.51
CA THR A 92 -1.16 -8.93 15.17
C THR A 92 -0.55 -8.40 16.46
N ASN A 93 0.61 -8.89 16.89
CA ASN A 93 1.26 -8.33 18.06
C ASN A 93 1.95 -7.02 17.65
N ASP A 94 1.89 -6.01 18.52
CA ASP A 94 2.51 -4.70 18.30
C ASP A 94 2.09 -3.99 17.00
N ASP A 95 2.97 -3.17 16.44
CA ASP A 95 2.66 -2.27 15.33
C ASP A 95 2.97 -2.92 13.98
N GLN A 96 1.94 -3.01 13.15
CA GLN A 96 2.07 -3.13 11.70
C GLN A 96 1.66 -1.80 11.06
N ALA A 97 2.59 -1.13 10.38
CA ALA A 97 2.43 0.25 9.92
C ALA A 97 3.01 0.51 8.52
N TYR A 98 2.66 1.67 7.99
CA TYR A 98 3.17 2.22 6.72
C TYR A 98 3.00 1.28 5.51
N PRO A 99 1.76 0.92 5.17
CA PRO A 99 1.51 0.02 4.06
C PRO A 99 1.83 0.67 2.71
N SER A 100 2.20 -0.18 1.76
CA SER A 100 2.33 0.15 0.35
C SER A 100 1.75 -0.98 -0.48
N VAL A 101 0.98 -0.62 -1.51
CA VAL A 101 0.26 -1.59 -2.33
C VAL A 101 0.57 -1.39 -3.82
N TYR A 102 0.67 -2.51 -4.54
CA TYR A 102 0.95 -2.52 -5.98
C TYR A 102 0.14 -3.58 -6.71
N GLY A 103 -0.67 -3.15 -7.68
CA GLY A 103 -1.38 -4.03 -8.61
C GLY A 103 -0.44 -4.74 -9.58
N LEU A 104 -0.54 -6.06 -9.68
CA LEU A 104 0.34 -6.89 -10.51
C LEU A 104 -0.21 -7.01 -11.94
N THR A 105 0.68 -6.91 -12.93
CA THR A 105 0.31 -7.03 -14.36
C THR A 105 -0.23 -8.41 -14.74
N GLY A 106 0.15 -9.46 -14.00
CA GLY A 106 -0.38 -10.82 -14.14
C GLY A 106 -1.67 -11.08 -13.34
N GLY A 107 -2.27 -10.04 -12.77
CA GLY A 107 -3.42 -10.14 -11.88
C GLY A 107 -3.05 -10.29 -10.41
N GLY A 108 -3.90 -9.74 -9.57
CA GLY A 108 -3.70 -9.61 -8.13
C GLY A 108 -2.97 -8.34 -7.73
N PHE A 109 -2.55 -8.30 -6.48
CA PHE A 109 -1.76 -7.22 -5.92
C PHE A 109 -0.82 -7.78 -4.84
N VAL A 110 0.18 -6.98 -4.49
CA VAL A 110 1.03 -7.21 -3.32
C VAL A 110 0.90 -6.01 -2.40
N CYS A 111 0.73 -6.28 -1.11
CA CYS A 111 0.81 -5.26 -0.07
C CYS A 111 2.04 -5.55 0.79
N CYS A 112 2.81 -4.51 1.10
CA CYS A 112 3.97 -4.54 1.96
C CYS A 112 3.79 -3.58 3.12
N TRP A 113 4.41 -3.86 4.27
CA TRP A 113 4.34 -3.01 5.45
C TRP A 113 5.56 -3.21 6.35
N THR A 114 5.71 -2.34 7.34
CA THR A 114 6.67 -2.49 8.43
C THR A 114 5.99 -3.17 9.61
N SER A 115 6.63 -4.19 10.19
CA SER A 115 6.11 -4.93 11.35
C SER A 115 7.13 -4.91 12.49
N LEU A 116 6.68 -4.60 13.71
CA LEU A 116 7.51 -4.59 14.92
C LEU A 116 7.54 -5.99 15.57
N GLU A 117 8.73 -6.46 15.96
CA GLU A 117 8.95 -7.66 16.77
C GLU A 117 8.54 -9.00 16.15
N GLN A 118 8.06 -9.01 14.91
CA GLN A 118 7.59 -10.22 14.24
C GLN A 118 8.68 -11.27 13.96
N ASP A 119 9.92 -10.86 13.70
CA ASP A 119 11.07 -11.77 13.56
C ASP A 119 11.87 -11.93 14.87
N GLY A 120 11.31 -11.46 16.00
CA GLY A 120 12.02 -11.39 17.28
C GLY A 120 13.11 -10.32 17.33
N SER A 121 13.15 -9.40 16.35
CA SER A 121 14.01 -8.21 16.32
C SER A 121 13.17 -6.93 16.28
N SER A 122 13.76 -5.78 15.92
CA SER A 122 13.05 -4.50 15.84
C SER A 122 12.01 -4.45 14.70
N HIS A 123 12.12 -3.50 13.76
CA HIS A 123 11.21 -3.41 12.62
C HIS A 123 11.70 -4.27 11.45
N GLY A 124 10.85 -5.19 10.98
CA GLY A 124 11.02 -5.93 9.73
C GLY A 124 10.09 -5.42 8.63
N VAL A 125 10.40 -5.75 7.37
CA VAL A 125 9.51 -5.47 6.23
C VAL A 125 8.88 -6.76 5.78
N TYR A 126 7.55 -6.77 5.70
CA TYR A 126 6.74 -7.94 5.38
C TYR A 126 5.82 -7.63 4.20
N GLY A 127 5.31 -8.69 3.58
CA GLY A 127 4.29 -8.56 2.56
C GLY A 127 3.40 -9.77 2.44
N GLN A 128 2.28 -9.54 1.76
CA GLN A 128 1.30 -10.55 1.41
C GLN A 128 0.85 -10.33 -0.03
N MET A 129 0.80 -11.43 -0.79
CA MET A 129 0.25 -11.43 -2.14
C MET A 129 -1.22 -11.80 -2.13
N TYR A 130 -1.97 -11.24 -3.08
CA TYR A 130 -3.39 -11.44 -3.26
C TYR A 130 -3.72 -11.69 -4.73
N ASP A 131 -4.86 -12.31 -5.00
CA ASP A 131 -5.52 -12.23 -6.30
C ASP A 131 -6.42 -10.99 -6.43
N ASN A 132 -7.04 -10.78 -7.60
CA ASN A 132 -7.92 -9.62 -7.87
C ASN A 132 -9.21 -9.63 -7.03
N LEU A 133 -9.52 -10.74 -6.35
CA LEU A 133 -10.70 -10.90 -5.49
C LEU A 133 -10.34 -10.71 -4.01
N GLY A 134 -9.10 -10.32 -3.68
CA GLY A 134 -8.67 -10.13 -2.30
C GLY A 134 -8.41 -11.44 -1.56
N LYS A 135 -8.28 -12.56 -2.27
CA LYS A 135 -7.87 -13.82 -1.64
C LYS A 135 -6.34 -13.91 -1.54
N LYS A 136 -5.86 -14.22 -0.33
CA LYS A 136 -4.43 -14.44 -0.06
C LYS A 136 -3.86 -15.51 -1.00
N ARG A 137 -2.75 -15.18 -1.68
CA ARG A 137 -1.91 -16.09 -2.45
C ARG A 137 -0.70 -16.46 -1.60
N GLY A 138 -0.77 -17.61 -0.94
CA GLY A 138 0.26 -18.06 0.00
C GLY A 138 0.17 -17.35 1.35
N SER A 139 1.17 -17.60 2.20
CA SER A 139 1.31 -16.95 3.50
C SER A 139 2.03 -15.61 3.37
N GLU A 140 1.96 -14.84 4.45
CA GLU A 140 2.78 -13.67 4.66
C GLU A 140 4.27 -14.05 4.65
N PHE A 141 5.12 -13.15 4.17
CA PHE A 141 6.55 -13.39 4.03
C PHE A 141 7.37 -12.13 4.35
N GLN A 142 8.55 -12.34 4.94
CA GLN A 142 9.53 -11.28 5.17
C GLN A 142 10.20 -10.91 3.83
N ILE A 143 10.27 -9.61 3.53
CA ILE A 143 10.80 -9.09 2.27
C ILE A 143 12.30 -8.79 2.38
N ASN A 144 12.76 -8.31 3.53
CA ASN A 144 14.20 -8.10 3.74
C ASN A 144 14.89 -9.45 4.03
N THR A 145 16.11 -9.65 3.53
CA THR A 145 17.00 -10.75 3.92
C THR A 145 18.40 -10.25 4.32
N TYR A 146 18.53 -8.99 4.75
CA TYR A 146 19.78 -8.37 5.22
C TYR A 146 19.54 -7.59 6.53
N THR A 147 20.14 -8.08 7.61
CA THR A 147 20.00 -7.68 9.02
C THR A 147 20.88 -6.48 9.43
N TYR A 148 21.04 -5.47 8.58
CA TYR A 148 21.72 -4.23 8.97
C TYR A 148 20.89 -2.97 8.61
N ASN A 149 20.57 -2.20 9.65
CA ASN A 149 19.89 -0.90 9.69
C ASN A 149 18.36 -0.87 9.54
N SER A 150 17.79 0.19 10.12
CA SER A 150 16.35 0.52 10.08
C SER A 150 15.92 0.90 8.67
N GLN A 151 14.92 0.22 8.14
CA GLN A 151 14.33 0.52 6.83
C GLN A 151 12.91 1.04 7.07
N PHE A 152 12.77 2.37 7.16
CA PHE A 152 11.47 3.02 7.18
C PHE A 152 10.98 3.23 5.74
N GLY A 153 9.70 2.93 5.49
CA GLY A 153 9.02 3.19 4.22
C GLY A 153 9.08 2.02 3.24
N SER A 154 8.09 1.15 3.31
CA SER A 154 7.83 0.20 2.21
C SER A 154 7.41 1.03 0.99
N ASN A 155 8.27 1.18 -0.01
CA ASN A 155 7.91 1.84 -1.27
C ASN A 155 8.08 0.83 -2.39
N ILE A 156 6.97 0.32 -2.93
CA ILE A 156 7.00 -0.52 -4.12
C ILE A 156 7.06 0.39 -5.36
N CYS A 157 8.26 0.63 -5.89
CA CYS A 157 8.42 1.38 -7.13
C CYS A 157 8.31 0.43 -8.35
N GLY A 158 7.14 0.38 -8.97
CA GLY A 158 6.95 -0.27 -10.26
C GLY A 158 7.04 0.72 -11.42
N GLN A 159 8.24 1.03 -11.90
CA GLN A 159 8.43 1.82 -13.12
C GLN A 159 8.43 0.92 -14.37
N LYS A 160 7.60 1.31 -15.36
CA LYS A 160 7.60 0.78 -16.73
C LYS A 160 9.00 0.87 -17.35
N LYS A 161 9.73 -0.24 -17.39
CA LYS A 161 10.51 -0.72 -18.56
C LYS A 161 11.30 -1.98 -18.15
N ARG A 162 10.91 -3.11 -18.77
CA ARG A 162 11.62 -4.39 -18.85
C ARG A 162 11.78 -5.19 -17.55
N TRP A 163 10.79 -6.03 -17.26
CA TRP A 163 11.02 -7.27 -16.55
C TRP A 163 11.65 -8.27 -17.54
N ILE A 164 12.97 -8.41 -17.51
CA ILE A 164 13.64 -9.60 -18.04
C ILE A 164 13.77 -10.57 -16.87
N CYS A 165 13.43 -11.82 -17.15
CA CYS A 165 13.41 -12.96 -16.22
C CYS A 165 14.46 -12.89 -15.11
N GLY A 166 13.99 -13.04 -13.86
CA GLY A 166 14.77 -13.55 -12.73
C GLY A 166 16.07 -12.82 -12.39
N LEU A 167 15.98 -11.66 -11.72
CA LEU A 167 16.90 -11.28 -10.64
C LEU A 167 16.36 -10.04 -9.92
N LEU A 168 16.42 -10.06 -8.60
CA LEU A 168 16.07 -8.99 -7.66
C LEU A 168 16.70 -7.65 -8.10
N VAL A 169 15.89 -6.62 -8.31
CA VAL A 169 16.35 -5.29 -8.71
C VAL A 169 17.03 -4.60 -7.53
N LYS A 170 18.35 -4.41 -7.63
CA LYS A 170 19.14 -3.54 -6.75
C LYS A 170 18.70 -2.09 -6.96
N PHE A 171 18.35 -1.40 -5.88
CA PHE A 171 18.33 0.06 -5.84
C PHE A 171 19.71 0.58 -5.38
N TRP A 172 20.27 1.54 -6.09
CA TRP A 172 21.28 2.46 -5.56
C TRP A 172 20.90 3.88 -5.98
N THR A 173 20.93 4.79 -5.01
CA THR A 173 20.94 6.23 -5.22
C THR A 173 22.36 6.67 -5.59
N ARG A 174 22.53 7.29 -6.77
CA ARG A 174 23.64 8.22 -6.98
C ARG A 174 23.19 9.34 -7.92
N TRP A 175 23.22 10.55 -7.38
CA TRP A 175 23.12 11.81 -8.09
C TRP A 175 24.37 11.96 -8.96
N GLU A 176 24.23 11.99 -10.29
CA GLU A 176 25.23 12.57 -11.19
C GLU A 176 24.55 13.71 -11.96
N PRO A 177 25.06 14.95 -11.91
CA PRO A 177 24.57 16.01 -12.78
C PRO A 177 25.11 15.78 -14.19
N GLU A 178 24.23 15.42 -15.12
CA GLU A 178 24.57 15.38 -16.55
C GLU A 178 24.94 16.79 -17.02
N ARG A 179 26.22 16.98 -17.38
CA ARG A 179 26.63 18.12 -18.21
C ARG A 179 26.18 17.85 -19.63
N TYR A 180 25.23 18.64 -20.11
CA TYR A 180 24.92 18.80 -21.51
C TYR A 180 26.15 19.30 -22.27
N LEU A 181 26.69 18.49 -23.19
CA LEU A 181 27.52 18.98 -24.29
C LEU A 181 26.61 19.17 -25.51
N CYS A 182 26.43 20.43 -25.89
CA CYS A 182 25.81 20.87 -27.13
C CYS A 182 26.80 20.66 -28.29
N PRO A 183 26.40 20.11 -29.45
CA PRO A 183 27.28 20.08 -30.62
C PRO A 183 27.28 21.46 -31.30
N ILE A 184 28.47 22.04 -31.49
CA ILE A 184 28.68 23.21 -32.35
C ILE A 184 29.64 22.78 -33.47
N VAL A 185 29.11 22.86 -34.70
CA VAL A 185 29.68 22.70 -36.07
C VAL A 185 30.48 21.45 -36.41
#